data_AF-A0A450X183-F1
#
_entry.id   AF-A0A450X183-F1
#
_cell.length_a   1.000
_cell.length_b   1.000
_cell.length_c   1.000
_cell.angle_alpha   90.00
_cell.angle_beta   90.00
_cell.angle_gamma   90.00
#
_symmetry.space_group_name_H-M   'P 1'
#
loop_
_entity.id
_entity.type
_entity.pdbx_description
1 polymer ?
#
loop_
_entity_poly.entity_id
_entity_poly.type
_entity_poly.pdbx_seq_one_letter_code
_entity_poly.pdbx_strand_id
1 'polypeptide(L)' 'MDGHMDGKKEGMEEGIKKGFEKGIEKGIEKGIEKGIEKGIEKGKEEGIILTAKLMKQAGEPVEKIAAYTQLTPEEIERLV' A
#
# COMPACT_ATOMS: atom_id res chain seq x y z
N MET A 1 -9.23 12.53 -53.24
CA MET A 1 -8.39 12.29 -52.06
C MET A 1 -9.22 11.46 -51.09
N ASP A 2 -8.72 10.28 -50.76
CA ASP A 2 -9.45 9.17 -50.13
C ASP A 2 -9.78 9.44 -48.66
N GLY A 3 -11.01 9.90 -48.37
CA GLY A 3 -11.50 10.03 -47.00
C GLY A 3 -11.53 8.72 -46.20
N HIS A 4 -11.36 7.57 -46.87
CA HIS A 4 -11.22 6.26 -46.22
C HIS A 4 -9.84 6.06 -45.57
N MET A 5 -8.77 6.61 -46.16
CA MET A 5 -7.43 6.57 -45.56
C MET A 5 -7.33 7.52 -44.36
N ASP A 6 -7.94 8.70 -44.46
CA ASP A 6 -7.94 9.69 -43.38
C ASP A 6 -8.71 9.19 -42.16
N GLY A 7 -9.92 8.64 -42.34
CA GLY A 7 -10.71 8.08 -41.23
C GLY A 7 -10.05 6.88 -40.53
N LYS A 8 -9.29 6.04 -41.26
CA LYS A 8 -8.55 4.92 -40.67
C LYS A 8 -7.37 5.42 -39.82
N LYS A 9 -6.68 6.47 -40.28
CA LYS A 9 -5.57 7.07 -39.54
C LYS A 9 -6.06 7.75 -38.26
N GLU A 10 -7.12 8.53 -38.36
CA GLU A 10 -7.75 9.20 -37.20
C GLU A 10 -8.23 8.18 -36.16
N GLY A 11 -8.92 7.12 -36.58
CA GLY A 11 -9.37 6.07 -35.67
C GLY A 11 -8.22 5.33 -34.96
N MET A 12 -7.10 5.12 -35.65
CA MET A 12 -5.90 4.51 -35.05
C MET A 12 -5.23 5.45 -34.03
N GLU A 13 -5.07 6.72 -34.39
CA GLU A 13 -4.51 7.74 -33.48
C GLU A 13 -5.37 7.91 -32.23
N GLU A 14 -6.70 7.97 -32.39
CA GLU A 14 -7.64 8.07 -31.28
C GLU A 14 -7.62 6.82 -30.39
N GLY A 15 -7.53 5.64 -31.00
CA GLY A 15 -7.42 4.36 -30.29
C GLY A 15 -6.14 4.27 -29.44
N ILE A 16 -5.00 4.67 -30.01
CA ILE A 16 -3.71 4.71 -29.28
C ILE A 16 -3.78 5.70 -28.14
N LYS A 17 -4.29 6.91 -28.38
CA LYS A 17 -4.41 7.96 -27.36
C LYS A 17 -5.29 7.50 -26.20
N LYS A 18 -6.50 7.00 -26.48
CA LYS A 18 -7.42 6.48 -25.47
C LYS A 18 -6.84 5.29 -24.71
N GLY A 19 -6.15 4.39 -25.41
CA GLY A 19 -5.51 3.23 -24.79
C GLY A 19 -4.39 3.63 -23.83
N PHE A 20 -3.55 4.59 -24.24
CA PHE A 20 -2.45 5.10 -23.44
C PHE A 20 -2.94 5.87 -22.21
N GLU A 21 -3.89 6.79 -22.37
CA GLU A 21 -4.50 7.54 -21.27
C GLU A 21 -5.12 6.60 -20.23
N LYS A 22 -5.96 5.66 -20.66
CA LYS A 22 -6.57 4.65 -19.76
C LYS A 22 -5.53 3.74 -19.11
N GLY A 23 -4.46 3.41 -19.82
CA GLY A 23 -3.37 2.58 -19.31
C GLY A 23 -2.63 3.28 -18.17
N ILE A 24 -2.28 4.56 -18.36
CA ILE A 24 -1.61 5.39 -17.35
C ILE A 24 -2.52 5.60 -16.14
N GLU A 25 -3.76 6.02 -16.36
CA GLU A 25 -4.72 6.29 -15.28
C GLU A 25 -4.89 5.06 -14.37
N LYS A 26 -5.20 3.90 -14.95
CA LYS A 26 -5.34 2.64 -14.20
C LYS A 26 -4.04 2.19 -13.55
N GLY A 27 -2.90 2.45 -14.19
CA GLY A 27 -1.59 2.10 -13.65
C GLY A 27 -1.25 2.92 -12.40
N ILE A 28 -1.47 4.24 -12.46
CA ILE A 28 -1.24 5.17 -11.36
C ILE A 28 -2.19 4.88 -10.21
N GLU A 29 -3.49 4.76 -10.48
CA GLU A 29 -4.52 4.49 -9.46
C GLU A 29 -4.19 3.23 -8.65
N LYS A 30 -3.96 2.11 -9.35
CA LYS A 30 -3.59 0.83 -8.70
C LYS A 30 -2.24 0.89 -7.98
N GLY A 31 -1.29 1.65 -8.52
CA GLY A 31 0.02 1.82 -7.90
C GLY A 31 -0.05 2.59 -6.59
N ILE A 32 -0.79 3.69 -6.58
CA ILE A 32 -1.00 4.53 -5.40
C ILE A 32 -1.80 3.78 -4.34
N GLU A 33 -2.92 3.17 -4.71
CA GLU A 33 -3.78 2.42 -3.78
C GLU A 33 -2.98 1.34 -3.04
N LYS A 34 -2.28 0.47 -3.78
CA LYS A 34 -1.44 -0.59 -3.20
C LYS A 34 -0.27 -0.04 -2.39
N GLY A 35 0.31 1.08 -2.81
CA GLY A 35 1.42 1.71 -2.10
C GLY A 35 0.97 2.26 -0.74
N ILE A 36 -0.16 2.96 -0.71
CA ILE A 36 -0.74 3.54 0.50
C ILE A 36 -1.18 2.42 1.45
N GLU A 37 -1.90 1.41 0.97
CA GLU A 37 -2.37 0.29 1.80
C GLU A 37 -1.20 -0.42 2.50
N LYS A 38 -0.18 -0.82 1.74
CA LYS A 38 1.02 -1.46 2.29
C LYS A 38 1.79 -0.55 3.25
N GLY A 39 1.87 0.75 2.93
CA GLY A 39 2.54 1.72 3.78
C GLY A 39 1.86 1.90 5.13
N ILE A 40 0.53 2.01 5.14
CA ILE A 40 -0.28 2.14 6.35
C ILE A 40 -0.19 0.87 7.20
N GLU A 41 -0.35 -0.31 6.58
CA GLU A 41 -0.28 -1.59 7.28
C GLU A 41 1.07 -1.79 7.96
N LYS A 42 2.17 -1.61 7.19
CA LYS A 42 3.52 -1.72 7.72
C LYS A 42 3.81 -0.69 8.81
N GLY A 43 3.39 0.57 8.62
CA GLY A 43 3.59 1.61 9.62
C GLY A 43 2.82 1.34 10.92
N LYS A 44 1.61 0.78 10.83
CA LYS A 44 0.84 0.37 12.01
C LYS A 44 1.52 -0.77 12.76
N GLU A 45 1.98 -1.81 12.05
CA GLU A 45 2.71 -2.93 12.64
C GLU A 45 3.99 -2.47 13.33
N GLU A 46 4.82 -1.68 12.64
CA GLU A 46 6.06 -1.10 13.19
C GLU A 46 5.79 -0.24 14.44
N GLY A 47 4.71 0.55 14.42
CA GLY A 47 4.30 1.37 15.56
C GLY A 47 3.86 0.54 16.77
N ILE A 48 3.13 -0.55 16.55
CA ILE A 48 2.73 -1.49 17.61
C ILE A 48 3.96 -2.14 18.22
N ILE A 49 4.90 -2.64 17.40
CA ILE A 49 6.14 -3.28 17.86
C ILE A 49 7.00 -2.29 18.66
N LEU A 50 7.17 -1.06 18.16
CA LEU A 50 7.94 -0.03 18.85
C LEU A 50 7.33 0.28 20.22
N THR A 51 6.01 0.45 20.28
CA THR A 51 5.29 0.72 21.53
C THR A 51 5.46 -0.43 22.52
N ALA A 52 5.27 -1.68 22.07
CA ALA A 52 5.47 -2.87 22.89
C ALA A 52 6.89 -2.95 23.46
N LYS A 53 7.90 -2.67 22.64
CA LYS A 53 9.30 -2.64 23.05
C LYS A 53 9.57 -1.59 24.12
N LEU A 54 9.05 -0.36 23.95
CA LEU A 54 9.19 0.70 24.94
C LEU A 54 8.51 0.35 26.26
N MET A 55 7.31 -0.24 26.22
CA MET A 55 6.61 -0.69 27.42
C MET A 55 7.40 -1.79 28.15
N LYS A 56 7.95 -2.77 27.42
CA LYS A 56 8.79 -3.83 28.00
C LYS A 56 10.03 -3.25 28.67
N GLN A 57 10.71 -2.30 28.01
CA GLN A 57 11.87 -1.62 28.57
C GLN A 57 11.53 -0.76 29.80
N ALA A 58 10.32 -0.23 29.89
CA ALA A 58 9.80 0.46 31.06
C ALA A 58 9.40 -0.48 32.21
N GLY A 59 9.50 -1.81 32.02
CA GLY A 59 9.17 -2.81 33.03
C GLY A 59 7.67 -3.10 33.15
N GLU A 60 6.87 -2.76 32.14
CA GLU A 60 5.45 -3.10 32.13
C GLU A 60 5.23 -4.62 32.04
N PRO A 61 4.22 -5.19 32.72
CA PRO A 61 3.91 -6.62 32.65
C PRO A 61 3.57 -7.06 31.23
N VAL A 62 4.05 -8.25 30.84
CA VAL A 62 3.85 -8.82 29.49
C VAL A 62 2.37 -8.94 29.16
N GLU A 63 1.53 -9.33 30.12
CA GLU A 63 0.09 -9.47 29.96
C GLU A 63 -0.58 -8.12 29.66
N LYS A 64 -0.08 -7.06 30.29
CA LYS A 64 -0.58 -5.70 30.05
C LYS A 64 -0.17 -5.21 28.67
N ILE A 65 1.08 -5.46 28.26
CA ILE A 65 1.55 -5.13 26.91
C ILE A 65 0.70 -5.86 25.87
N ALA A 66 0.50 -7.17 26.02
CA ALA A 66 -0.32 -7.99 25.13
C ALA A 66 -1.75 -7.45 24.98
N ALA A 67 -2.37 -7.01 26.08
CA ALA A 67 -3.73 -6.46 26.06
C ALA A 67 -3.85 -5.18 25.22
N TYR A 68 -2.82 -4.34 25.18
CA TYR A 68 -2.84 -3.06 24.44
C TYR A 68 -2.32 -3.18 23.00
N THR A 69 -1.34 -4.05 22.77
CA THR A 69 -0.66 -4.17 21.48
C THR A 69 -1.24 -5.29 20.62
N GLN A 70 -2.05 -6.17 21.22
CA GLN A 70 -2.58 -7.40 20.60
C GLN A 70 -1.49 -8.39 20.15
N LEU A 71 -0.25 -8.19 20.62
CA LEU A 71 0.83 -9.15 20.44
C LEU A 71 0.69 -10.30 21.43
N THR A 72 1.19 -11.48 21.05
CA THR A 72 1.26 -12.60 21.99
C THR A 72 2.38 -12.40 23.01
N PRO A 73 2.29 -13.01 24.20
CA PRO A 73 3.40 -13.00 25.17
C PRO A 73 4.73 -13.44 24.55
N GLU A 74 4.71 -14.45 23.66
CA GLU A 74 5.91 -14.95 22.98
C GLU A 74 6.51 -13.93 22.00
N GLU A 75 5.68 -13.15 21.31
CA GLU A 75 6.14 -12.03 20.45
C GLU A 75 6.81 -10.95 21.30
N ILE A 76 6.18 -10.58 22.42
CA ILE A 76 6.70 -9.57 23.35
C ILE A 76 8.01 -10.03 24.00
N GLU A 77 8.12 -11.30 24.37
CA GLU A 77 9.35 -11.87 24.96
C GLU A 77 10.54 -11.84 24.00
N ARG A 78 10.27 -11.94 22.69
CA ARG A 78 11.30 -11.82 21.64
C ARG A 78 11.72 -10.39 21.33
N LEU A 79 11.00 -9.38 21.83
CA LEU A 79 11.41 -7.99 21.72
C LEU A 79 12.63 -7.74 22.62
N VAL A 80 13.77 -7.46 22.00
CA VAL A 80 15.04 -7.06 22.66
C VAL A 80 15.04 -5.60 23.06
#